data_AF-A0A6P0Z3N4-F1
#
_entry.id   AF-A0A6P0Z3N4-F1
#
_cell.length_a   1.000
_cell.length_b   1.000
_cell.length_c   1.000
_cell.angle_alpha   90.00
_cell.angle_beta   90.00
_cell.angle_gamma   90.00
#
_symmetry.space_group_name_H-M   'P 1'
#
loop_
_entity.id
_entity.type
_entity.pdbx_description
1 polymer ?
#
loop_
_entity_poly.entity_id
_entity_poly.type
_entity_poly.pdbx_seq_one_letter_code
_entity_poly.pdbx_strand_id
1 'polypeptide(L)'
;MINANILNVTKFTTPLAAASTLSQVETPVPSPLKVRRRKTIKQIWKRNRVRKTLPVYWRRLVEVGVPVQAADILAKAIAQYDAVRQVPNTKEQKLIHEYCRFICRAELWRSQLLSTQTA
;
A
#
# COMPACT_ATOMS: atom_id res chain seq x y z
N MET A 1 -12.69 52.70 17.56
CA MET A 1 -12.41 53.32 18.87
C MET A 1 -11.15 52.68 19.40
N ILE A 2 -10.11 53.49 19.54
CA ILE A 2 -8.78 53.15 20.06
C ILE A 2 -8.92 53.05 21.58
N ASN A 3 -8.27 52.09 22.23
CA ASN A 3 -7.80 52.31 23.58
C ASN A 3 -6.45 51.63 23.83
N ALA A 4 -5.49 52.49 24.10
CA ALA A 4 -4.13 52.20 24.51
C ALA A 4 -4.07 52.02 26.04
N ASN A 5 -2.83 51.88 26.53
CA ASN A 5 -2.36 52.06 27.92
C ASN A 5 -2.33 50.81 28.81
N ILE A 6 -1.30 50.58 29.63
CA ILE A 6 -0.06 51.33 29.90
C ILE A 6 0.94 50.37 30.60
N LEU A 7 2.20 50.52 30.17
CA LEU A 7 3.49 50.44 30.87
C LEU A 7 3.50 50.16 32.39
N ASN A 8 4.42 49.31 32.85
CA ASN A 8 5.64 49.76 33.56
C ASN A 8 6.45 48.54 34.06
N VAL A 9 7.70 48.36 33.60
CA VAL A 9 8.96 48.92 34.15
C VAL A 9 9.46 48.18 35.40
N THR A 10 10.68 47.66 35.28
CA THR A 10 11.81 47.61 36.24
C THR A 10 12.61 46.33 35.96
N LYS A 11 13.94 46.26 35.92
CA LYS A 11 15.05 47.18 36.15
C LYS A 11 16.28 46.50 35.52
N PHE A 12 17.19 47.31 34.99
CA PHE A 12 18.58 46.94 34.72
C PHE A 12 19.26 46.45 36.02
N THR A 13 20.00 45.34 35.92
CA THR A 13 21.19 45.04 36.75
C THR A 13 21.97 43.92 36.06
N THR A 14 23.10 44.27 35.46
CA THR A 14 24.29 43.41 35.27
C THR A 14 25.11 43.49 36.57
N PRO A 15 25.87 42.45 36.98
CA PRO A 15 27.05 42.03 36.22
C PRO A 15 27.47 40.55 36.28
N LEU A 16 28.22 40.15 35.25
CA LEU A 16 29.50 39.44 35.28
C LEU A 16 29.77 38.48 36.47
N ALA A 17 29.78 37.17 36.23
CA ALA A 17 30.89 36.26 36.62
C ALA A 17 30.56 34.77 36.43
N ALA A 18 31.48 34.12 35.73
CA ALA A 18 32.04 32.81 36.04
C ALA A 18 31.27 31.51 35.72
N ALA A 19 32.12 30.55 35.32
CA ALA A 19 31.96 29.11 35.42
C ALA A 19 31.14 28.43 34.32
N SER A 20 31.87 28.11 33.25
CA SER A 20 32.18 26.74 32.85
C SER A 20 31.05 25.70 32.82
N THR A 21 31.07 24.97 31.72
CA THR A 21 31.08 23.49 31.62
C THR A 21 29.85 22.92 30.90
N LEU A 22 30.18 21.98 30.02
CA LEU A 22 29.38 20.89 29.47
C LEU A 22 28.59 21.17 28.18
N SER A 23 29.20 20.66 27.10
CA SER A 23 28.61 19.60 26.27
C SER A 23 27.19 19.82 25.76
N GLN A 24 27.08 20.14 24.48
CA GLN A 24 26.19 19.41 23.57
C GLN A 24 26.52 19.80 22.13
N VAL A 25 27.49 19.12 21.54
CA VAL A 25 27.51 18.92 20.10
C VAL A 25 26.49 17.84 19.83
N GLU A 26 25.23 18.23 19.59
CA GLU A 26 24.25 17.33 19.00
C GLU A 26 24.66 17.13 17.53
N THR A 27 25.47 16.09 17.30
CA THR A 27 25.63 15.53 15.97
C THR A 27 24.24 15.10 15.49
N PRO A 28 23.77 15.55 14.31
CA PRO A 28 22.56 15.01 13.74
C PRO A 28 22.80 13.54 13.45
N VAL A 29 22.15 12.67 14.25
CA VAL A 29 22.17 11.22 14.06
C VAL A 29 21.63 10.96 12.65
N PRO A 30 22.44 10.43 11.71
CA PRO A 30 21.92 10.10 10.39
C PRO A 30 20.89 8.99 10.59
N SER A 31 19.64 9.30 10.23
CA SER A 31 18.54 8.35 10.22
C SER A 31 18.95 7.11 9.41
N PRO A 32 18.59 5.89 9.82
CA PRO A 32 18.99 4.69 9.11
C PRO A 32 18.46 4.75 7.68
N LEU A 33 19.38 4.81 6.72
CA LEU A 33 19.10 4.75 5.30
C LEU A 33 18.21 3.53 5.04
N LYS A 34 16.96 3.78 4.59
CA LYS A 34 16.01 2.74 4.16
C LYS A 34 16.69 1.93 3.05
N VAL A 35 17.27 0.79 3.42
CA VAL A 35 17.91 -0.15 2.48
C VAL A 35 16.82 -0.64 1.52
N ARG A 36 16.80 -0.03 0.33
CA ARG A 36 15.87 -0.37 -0.74
C ARG A 36 16.24 -1.76 -1.25
N ARG A 37 15.64 -2.81 -0.67
CA ARG A 37 15.86 -4.21 -1.07
C ARG A 37 15.76 -4.34 -2.60
N ARG A 38 16.87 -4.73 -3.23
CA ARG A 38 16.92 -4.99 -4.68
C ARG A 38 16.02 -6.19 -4.98
N LYS A 39 14.96 -5.96 -5.75
CA LYS A 39 14.10 -7.05 -6.25
C LYS A 39 14.81 -7.72 -7.41
N THR A 40 14.69 -9.04 -7.50
CA THR A 40 15.26 -9.78 -8.62
C THR A 40 14.53 -9.42 -9.91
N ILE A 41 15.23 -9.47 -11.05
CA ILE A 41 14.64 -9.21 -12.37
C ILE A 41 13.37 -10.06 -12.54
N LYS A 42 13.41 -11.36 -12.21
CA LYS A 42 12.26 -12.27 -12.26
C LYS A 42 11.02 -11.77 -11.49
N GLN A 43 11.19 -11.18 -10.31
CA GLN A 43 10.08 -10.62 -9.53
C GLN A 43 9.46 -9.39 -10.20
N ILE A 44 10.28 -8.56 -10.85
CA ILE A 44 9.82 -7.38 -11.58
C ILE A 44 8.97 -7.82 -12.78
N TRP A 45 9.43 -8.81 -13.55
CA TRP A 45 8.68 -9.37 -14.69
C TRP A 45 7.32 -9.93 -14.27
N LYS A 46 7.27 -10.73 -13.21
CA LYS A 46 6.02 -11.30 -12.66
C LYS A 46 5.03 -10.20 -12.27
N ARG A 47 5.50 -9.17 -11.55
CA ARG A 47 4.65 -8.03 -11.14
C ARG A 47 4.13 -7.23 -12.33
N ASN A 48 4.97 -7.03 -13.35
CA ASN A 48 4.58 -6.30 -14.55
C ASN A 48 3.52 -7.06 -15.37
N ARG A 49 3.62 -8.40 -15.44
CA ARG A 49 2.58 -9.23 -16.08
C ARG A 49 1.22 -9.06 -15.40
N VAL A 50 1.17 -9.20 -14.06
CA VAL A 50 -0.08 -9.01 -13.30
C VAL A 50 -0.64 -7.61 -13.52
N ARG A 51 0.20 -6.56 -13.46
CA ARG A 51 -0.24 -5.17 -13.64
C ARG A 51 -0.80 -4.87 -15.02
N LYS A 52 -0.36 -5.57 -16.06
CA LYS A 52 -0.86 -5.37 -17.43
C LYS A 52 -2.25 -5.99 -17.63
N THR A 53 -2.52 -7.15 -17.03
CA THR A 53 -3.79 -7.87 -17.22
C THR A 53 -4.89 -7.43 -16.26
N LEU A 54 -4.51 -6.95 -15.06
CA LEU A 54 -5.46 -6.58 -14.01
C LEU A 54 -6.53 -5.55 -14.45
N PRO A 55 -6.20 -4.44 -15.15
CA PRO A 55 -7.22 -3.47 -15.57
C PRO A 55 -8.23 -4.04 -16.56
N VAL A 56 -7.79 -4.98 -17.42
CA VAL A 56 -8.66 -5.63 -18.41
C VAL A 56 -9.66 -6.55 -17.70
N TYR A 57 -9.19 -7.35 -16.74
CA TYR A 57 -10.04 -8.26 -15.98
C TYR A 57 -11.01 -7.51 -15.09
N TRP A 58 -10.52 -6.46 -14.42
CA TRP A 58 -11.35 -5.60 -13.61
C TRP A 58 -12.49 -4.98 -14.42
N ARG A 59 -12.18 -4.40 -15.59
CA ARG A 59 -13.19 -3.78 -16.45
C ARG A 59 -14.26 -4.77 -16.89
N ARG A 60 -13.86 -5.96 -17.35
CA ARG A 60 -14.81 -7.01 -17.76
C ARG A 60 -15.72 -7.44 -16.62
N LEU A 61 -15.22 -7.53 -15.39
CA LEU A 61 -16.01 -7.89 -14.21
C LEU A 61 -17.03 -6.81 -13.85
N VAL A 62 -16.64 -5.53 -13.93
CA VAL A 62 -17.55 -4.41 -13.69
C VAL A 62 -18.63 -4.33 -14.78
N GLU A 63 -18.26 -4.57 -16.05
CA GLU A 63 -19.19 -4.58 -17.19
C GLU A 63 -20.28 -5.66 -17.05
N VAL A 64 -19.98 -6.82 -16.47
CA VAL A 64 -20.98 -7.87 -16.21
C VAL A 64 -21.78 -7.65 -14.91
N GLY A 65 -21.50 -6.58 -14.16
CA GLY A 65 -22.26 -6.19 -12.98
C GLY A 65 -21.69 -6.66 -11.64
N VAL A 66 -20.42 -7.05 -11.56
CA VAL A 66 -19.76 -7.35 -10.28
C VAL A 66 -19.51 -6.05 -9.51
N PRO A 67 -19.83 -5.98 -8.20
CA PRO A 67 -19.55 -4.80 -7.40
C PRO A 67 -18.03 -4.52 -7.37
N VAL A 68 -17.66 -3.25 -7.44
CA VAL A 68 -16.26 -2.79 -7.61
C VAL A 68 -15.30 -3.44 -6.61
N GLN A 69 -15.71 -3.56 -5.35
CA GLN A 69 -14.90 -4.17 -4.30
C GLN A 69 -14.59 -5.65 -4.58
N ALA A 70 -15.58 -6.42 -5.05
CA ALA A 70 -15.38 -7.81 -5.43
C ALA A 70 -14.60 -7.92 -6.74
N ALA A 71 -14.84 -7.03 -7.70
CA ALA A 71 -14.12 -6.99 -8.97
C ALA A 71 -12.62 -6.79 -8.78
N ASP A 72 -12.20 -5.93 -7.84
CA ASP A 72 -10.78 -5.75 -7.49
C ASP A 72 -10.12 -7.02 -6.98
N ILE A 73 -10.80 -7.72 -6.07
CA ILE A 73 -10.28 -8.96 -5.46
C ILE A 73 -10.21 -10.07 -6.52
N LEU A 74 -11.28 -10.24 -7.29
CA LEU A 74 -11.37 -11.26 -8.34
C LEU A 74 -10.37 -11.01 -9.48
N ALA A 75 -10.28 -9.77 -9.98
CA ALA A 75 -9.33 -9.42 -11.04
C ALA A 75 -7.89 -9.69 -10.62
N LYS A 76 -7.56 -9.36 -9.36
CA LYS A 76 -6.24 -9.62 -8.80
C LYS A 76 -5.95 -11.12 -8.68
N ALA A 77 -6.89 -11.89 -8.14
CA ALA A 77 -6.74 -13.34 -8.00
C ALA A 77 -6.53 -14.02 -9.37
N ILE A 78 -7.35 -13.67 -10.36
CA ILE A 78 -7.26 -14.22 -11.73
C ILE A 78 -5.96 -13.77 -12.42
N ALA A 79 -5.58 -12.49 -12.29
CA ALA A 79 -4.33 -11.99 -12.87
C ALA A 79 -3.08 -12.62 -12.24
N GLN A 80 -3.10 -12.88 -10.93
CA GLN A 80 -2.04 -13.62 -10.24
C GLN A 80 -1.98 -15.08 -10.71
N TYR A 81 -3.13 -15.73 -10.84
CA TYR A 81 -3.19 -17.09 -11.39
C TYR A 81 -2.61 -17.15 -12.81
N ASP A 82 -3.01 -16.25 -13.71
CA ASP A 82 -2.52 -16.26 -15.10
C ASP A 82 -1.03 -15.90 -15.22
N ALA A 83 -0.54 -14.94 -14.42
CA ALA A 83 0.83 -14.46 -14.54
C ALA A 83 1.86 -15.36 -13.84
N VAL A 84 1.48 -15.97 -12.71
CA VAL A 84 2.40 -16.69 -11.82
C VAL A 84 1.90 -18.05 -11.36
N ARG A 85 0.74 -18.52 -11.85
CA ARG A 85 0.10 -19.78 -11.43
C ARG A 85 -0.14 -19.85 -9.92
N GLN A 86 -0.31 -18.68 -9.30
CA GLN A 86 -0.63 -18.60 -7.89
C GLN A 86 -2.10 -18.95 -7.69
N VAL A 87 -2.35 -19.99 -6.88
CA VAL A 87 -3.70 -20.42 -6.55
C VAL A 87 -4.36 -19.42 -5.59
N PRO A 88 -5.63 -19.05 -5.81
CA PRO A 88 -6.36 -18.17 -4.91
C PRO A 88 -6.46 -18.76 -3.50
N ASN A 89 -6.41 -17.90 -2.49
CA ASN A 89 -6.59 -18.33 -1.10
C ASN A 89 -8.08 -18.66 -0.83
N THR A 90 -8.39 -19.32 0.28
CA THR A 90 -9.76 -19.77 0.62
C THR A 90 -10.82 -18.66 0.56
N LYS A 91 -10.48 -17.44 0.98
CA LYS A 91 -11.38 -16.27 0.87
C LYS A 91 -11.64 -15.86 -0.58
N GLU A 92 -10.60 -15.87 -1.41
CA GLU A 92 -10.71 -15.54 -2.83
C GLU A 92 -11.46 -16.65 -3.59
N GLN A 93 -11.25 -17.92 -3.23
CA GLN A 93 -12.01 -19.05 -3.76
C GLN A 93 -13.49 -18.94 -3.43
N LYS A 94 -13.86 -18.57 -2.20
CA LYS A 94 -15.26 -18.31 -1.83
C LYS A 94 -15.89 -17.24 -2.72
N LEU A 95 -15.19 -16.12 -2.94
CA LEU A 95 -15.63 -15.06 -3.85
C LEU A 95 -15.74 -15.55 -5.30
N ILE A 96 -14.78 -16.36 -5.77
CA ILE A 96 -14.84 -16.95 -7.12
C ILE A 96 -16.06 -17.86 -7.24
N HIS A 97 -16.41 -18.60 -6.20
CA HIS A 97 -17.61 -19.44 -6.16
C HIS A 97 -18.90 -18.62 -6.17
N GLU A 98 -18.96 -17.57 -5.36
CA GLU A 98 -20.11 -16.67 -5.25
C GLU A 98 -20.39 -15.94 -6.57
N TYR A 99 -19.34 -15.46 -7.24
CA TYR A 99 -19.43 -14.72 -8.49
C TYR A 99 -19.16 -15.59 -9.73
N CYS A 100 -19.24 -16.92 -9.62
CA CYS A 100 -18.84 -17.84 -10.70
C CYS A 100 -19.57 -17.56 -12.02
N ARG A 101 -20.87 -17.27 -11.96
CA ARG A 101 -21.68 -16.91 -13.13
C ARG A 101 -21.15 -15.68 -13.86
N PHE A 102 -20.73 -14.65 -13.12
CA PHE A 102 -20.18 -13.42 -13.68
C PHE A 102 -18.80 -13.65 -14.28
N ILE A 103 -17.96 -14.44 -13.62
CA ILE A 103 -16.62 -14.80 -14.11
C ILE A 103 -16.73 -15.60 -15.42
N CYS A 104 -17.68 -16.53 -15.51
CA CYS A 104 -17.97 -17.26 -16.75
C CYS A 104 -18.45 -16.32 -17.85
N ARG A 105 -19.36 -15.39 -17.54
CA ARG A 105 -19.87 -14.41 -18.51
C ARG A 105 -18.79 -13.43 -19.00
N ALA A 106 -17.82 -13.11 -18.16
CA ALA A 106 -16.66 -12.29 -18.50
C ALA A 106 -15.57 -13.05 -19.29
N GLU A 107 -15.77 -14.35 -19.55
CA GLU A 107 -14.80 -15.27 -20.17
C GLU A 107 -13.47 -15.39 -19.40
N LEU A 108 -13.51 -15.13 -18.09
CA LEU A 108 -12.34 -15.16 -17.21
C LEU A 108 -12.20 -16.48 -16.44
N TRP A 109 -13.02 -17.47 -16.79
CA TRP A 109 -13.03 -18.76 -16.11
C TRP A 109 -11.75 -19.58 -16.36
N ARG A 110 -11.28 -20.25 -15.30
CA ARG A 110 -10.20 -21.25 -15.34
C ARG A 110 -10.59 -22.40 -14.42
N SER A 111 -10.59 -23.63 -14.94
CA SER A 111 -10.94 -24.83 -14.16
C SER A 111 -10.04 -25.01 -12.95
N GLN A 112 -8.79 -24.57 -13.03
CA GLN A 112 -7.82 -24.69 -11.95
C GLN A 112 -7.98 -23.65 -10.83
N LEU A 113 -8.84 -22.64 -10.96
CA LEU A 113 -9.11 -21.68 -9.87
C LEU A 113 -9.91 -22.32 -8.73
N LEU A 114 -10.66 -23.39 -9.02
CA LEU A 114 -11.46 -24.13 -8.07
C LEU A 114 -10.81 -25.43 -7.58
N SER A 115 -9.63 -25.79 -8.11
CA SER A 115 -8.92 -26.96 -7.61
C SER A 115 -8.53 -26.71 -6.15
N THR A 116 -9.26 -27.30 -5.22
CA THR A 116 -8.78 -27.50 -3.86
C THR A 116 -7.48 -28.26 -3.99
N GLN A 117 -6.35 -27.67 -3.57
CA GLN A 117 -5.10 -28.43 -3.44
C GLN A 117 -5.36 -29.51 -2.39
N THR A 118 -5.77 -30.69 -2.82
CA THR A 118 -5.53 -31.91 -2.08
C THR A 118 -4.03 -32.09 -2.12
N ALA A 119 -3.37 -31.68 -1.03
CA ALA A 119 -1.98 -31.96 -0.77
C ALA A 119 -1.74 -33.47 -0.68
#